data_AF-A0A9D1Y310-F1
#
_entry.id   AF-A0A9D1Y310-F1
#
_cell.length_a   1.000
_cell.length_b   1.000
_cell.length_c   1.000
_cell.angle_alpha   90.00
_cell.angle_beta   90.00
_cell.angle_gamma   90.00
#
_symmetry.space_group_name_H-M   'P 1'
#
loop_
_entity.id
_entity.type
_entity.pdbx_description
1 polymer ?
#
loop_
_entity_poly.entity_id
_entity_poly.type
_entity_poly.pdbx_seq_one_letter_code
_entity_poly.pdbx_strand_id
1 'polypeptide(L)'
;MYPTKKWLALWEESRPLLQSPSPLGEYFAAGELNGRRLALLPMGNLSLPTGQLLAGDPFYYLDCPDALPYYQPRPLPTGEFPVQAAVLLPQEGDEGDWPRYAAVEVIFREKEAVRYEEALLGSEELDRLEEGQYFGFDVNSGLAAICDQETQEAYRLFCDRWYRRNPQGDLCRDYFEPLFAQSYRAAPLYQREQGDWISWTVPGTQLTMPIFQSGYGDGAYPVYFGYDEEGEICRLVVQFIDLSQPEEHPSDQLSLADFDHQPGLSEGEIRLPQWDELFGCCGPYTLLLNTDLDHPLDRFTAVQLGGYDYLVRYQQPIARAILEGLWKEYPRLRRRSPWEGAEKRRRLPPVKKAEELARLLRPVTVVLHDQCWDGLPYVGVEFRCTWDPKFGFGVMLWEDQIVAMGGAETAILSSIARKDLDAQRSAFQPHTEEL
;
A
#
# COMPACT_ATOMS: atom_id res chain seq x y z
N MET A 1 3.41 -25.43 -16.17
CA MET A 1 4.16 -25.74 -17.43
C MET A 1 5.62 -25.89 -17.02
N TYR A 2 6.38 -26.88 -17.53
CA TYR A 2 7.80 -26.98 -17.17
C TYR A 2 8.63 -25.98 -18.01
N PRO A 3 9.68 -25.36 -17.44
CA PRO A 3 10.53 -24.43 -18.19
C PRO A 3 11.18 -25.08 -19.40
N THR A 4 11.35 -24.32 -20.47
CA THR A 4 12.02 -24.81 -21.68
C THR A 4 13.54 -24.90 -21.48
N LYS A 5 14.24 -25.72 -22.27
CA LYS A 5 15.72 -25.77 -22.26
C LYS A 5 16.36 -24.41 -22.52
N LYS A 6 15.76 -23.59 -23.38
CA LYS A 6 16.23 -22.23 -23.66
C LYS A 6 16.09 -21.35 -22.41
N TRP A 7 14.94 -21.43 -21.74
CA TRP A 7 14.70 -20.66 -20.52
C TRP A 7 15.67 -21.09 -19.41
N LEU A 8 15.91 -22.39 -19.21
CA LEU A 8 16.85 -22.89 -18.21
C LEU A 8 18.30 -22.39 -18.44
N ALA A 9 18.75 -22.31 -19.70
CA ALA A 9 20.06 -21.77 -20.01
C ALA A 9 20.16 -20.28 -19.65
N LEU A 10 19.11 -19.50 -19.98
CA LEU A 10 19.04 -18.08 -19.66
C LEU A 10 18.92 -17.85 -18.14
N TRP A 11 18.18 -18.69 -17.44
CA TRP A 11 18.06 -18.67 -15.99
C TRP A 11 19.42 -18.86 -15.32
N GLU A 12 20.22 -19.85 -15.74
CA GLU A 12 21.59 -20.05 -15.21
C GLU A 12 22.50 -18.84 -15.48
N GLU A 13 22.38 -18.19 -16.64
CA GLU A 13 23.15 -16.98 -16.98
C GLU A 13 22.71 -15.76 -16.15
N SER A 14 21.41 -15.62 -15.85
CA SER A 14 20.84 -14.49 -15.10
C SER A 14 20.87 -14.65 -13.58
N ARG A 15 21.31 -15.80 -13.02
CA ARG A 15 21.31 -16.03 -11.56
C ARG A 15 21.95 -14.92 -10.72
N PRO A 16 23.04 -14.25 -11.13
CA PRO A 16 23.59 -13.13 -10.36
C PRO A 16 22.61 -11.96 -10.18
N LEU A 17 21.74 -11.70 -11.17
CA LEU A 17 20.73 -10.65 -11.12
C LEU A 17 19.49 -11.07 -10.32
N LEU A 18 19.26 -12.36 -10.16
CA LEU A 18 18.13 -12.93 -9.42
C LEU A 18 18.41 -13.05 -7.92
N GLN A 19 19.58 -12.62 -7.44
CA GLN A 19 19.87 -12.61 -6.01
C GLN A 19 19.11 -11.48 -5.33
N SER A 20 18.57 -11.75 -4.14
CA SER A 20 17.95 -10.70 -3.33
C SER A 20 18.95 -9.59 -3.04
N PRO A 21 18.66 -8.32 -3.37
CA PRO A 21 19.48 -7.18 -2.93
C PRO A 21 19.30 -6.92 -1.43
N SER A 22 18.22 -7.42 -0.83
CA SER A 22 17.91 -7.29 0.59
C SER A 22 18.54 -8.40 1.43
N PRO A 23 19.01 -8.08 2.66
CA PRO A 23 19.52 -9.07 3.60
C PRO A 23 18.38 -9.83 4.29
N LEU A 24 17.61 -10.62 3.53
CA LEU A 24 16.35 -11.23 4.01
C LEU A 24 16.52 -12.10 5.27
N GLY A 25 17.67 -12.73 5.47
CA GLY A 25 17.96 -13.47 6.70
C GLY A 25 17.98 -12.58 7.95
N GLU A 26 18.39 -11.32 7.83
CA GLU A 26 18.46 -10.38 8.94
C GLU A 26 17.08 -9.89 9.38
N TYR A 27 16.09 -9.89 8.48
CA TYR A 27 14.70 -9.50 8.80
C TYR A 27 14.14 -10.39 9.92
N PHE A 28 14.57 -11.66 9.96
CA PHE A 28 14.10 -12.64 10.91
C PHE A 28 15.04 -12.86 12.11
N ALA A 29 16.17 -12.15 12.18
CA ALA A 29 17.21 -12.36 13.19
C ALA A 29 17.59 -11.11 13.99
N ALA A 30 17.58 -9.92 13.36
CA ALA A 30 18.30 -8.76 13.88
C ALA A 30 17.54 -7.97 14.96
N GLY A 31 16.22 -8.12 15.09
CA GLY A 31 15.36 -7.34 16.01
C GLY A 31 15.31 -5.83 15.71
N GLU A 32 16.28 -5.32 14.98
CA GLU A 32 16.37 -4.00 14.38
C GLU A 32 17.24 -4.12 13.12
N LEU A 33 16.84 -3.49 12.02
CA LEU A 33 17.60 -3.46 10.78
C LEU A 33 17.58 -2.03 10.23
N ASN A 34 18.77 -1.45 10.00
CA ASN A 34 18.92 -0.07 9.51
C ASN A 34 18.10 0.97 10.32
N GLY A 35 18.11 0.87 11.65
CA GLY A 35 17.37 1.75 12.55
C GLY A 35 15.87 1.43 12.68
N ARG A 36 15.36 0.43 11.94
CA ARG A 36 13.95 0.02 11.98
C ARG A 36 13.76 -1.20 12.85
N ARG A 37 12.92 -1.08 13.87
CA ARG A 37 12.66 -2.15 14.85
C ARG A 37 11.78 -3.24 14.24
N LEU A 38 12.17 -4.49 14.48
CA LEU A 38 11.49 -5.68 13.97
C LEU A 38 11.04 -6.59 15.12
N ALA A 39 9.88 -7.22 14.95
CA ALA A 39 9.41 -8.31 15.78
C ALA A 39 9.10 -9.54 14.92
N LEU A 40 9.05 -10.71 15.56
CA LEU A 40 8.64 -11.95 14.90
C LEU A 40 7.22 -12.31 15.31
N LEU A 41 6.40 -12.67 14.33
CA LEU A 41 5.03 -13.12 14.54
C LEU A 41 4.85 -14.52 13.91
N PRO A 42 4.70 -15.58 14.72
CA PRO A 42 4.31 -16.90 14.22
C PRO A 42 2.88 -16.86 13.64
N MET A 43 2.70 -17.39 12.43
CA MET A 43 1.44 -17.36 11.67
C MET A 43 0.85 -18.76 11.42
N GLY A 44 1.19 -19.73 12.28
CA GLY A 44 0.77 -21.11 12.13
C GLY A 44 1.60 -21.86 11.07
N ASN A 45 0.96 -22.78 10.36
CA ASN A 45 1.62 -23.65 9.39
C ASN A 45 1.05 -23.50 7.98
N LEU A 46 1.86 -23.91 7.01
CA LEU A 46 1.51 -24.18 5.63
C LEU A 46 1.53 -25.70 5.38
N SER A 47 0.45 -26.23 4.81
CA SER A 47 0.39 -27.60 4.31
C SER A 47 0.98 -27.67 2.91
N LEU A 48 1.97 -28.54 2.72
CA LEU A 48 2.71 -28.73 1.47
C LEU A 48 2.72 -30.22 1.04
N PRO A 49 1.56 -30.80 0.68
CA PRO A 49 1.47 -32.22 0.33
C PRO A 49 2.18 -32.60 -0.98
N THR A 50 2.28 -31.70 -1.97
CA THR A 50 2.91 -31.99 -3.27
C THR A 50 4.32 -31.43 -3.38
N GLY A 51 4.66 -30.43 -2.56
CA GLY A 51 5.92 -29.71 -2.68
C GLY A 51 5.88 -28.62 -3.74
N GLN A 52 4.78 -28.43 -4.46
CA GLN A 52 4.63 -27.42 -5.52
C GLN A 52 4.04 -26.14 -4.90
N LEU A 53 4.83 -25.07 -4.83
CA LEU A 53 4.44 -23.82 -4.16
C LEU A 53 3.90 -22.77 -5.09
N LEU A 54 2.86 -22.08 -4.63
CA LEU A 54 2.30 -20.87 -5.23
C LEU A 54 2.26 -19.77 -4.18
N ALA A 55 2.44 -18.52 -4.61
CA ALA A 55 2.09 -17.34 -3.84
C ALA A 55 1.30 -16.39 -4.74
N GLY A 56 0.38 -15.64 -4.15
CA GLY A 56 -0.52 -14.78 -4.90
C GLY A 56 -1.57 -14.12 -4.03
N ASP A 57 -2.27 -13.15 -4.61
CA ASP A 57 -3.52 -12.66 -4.04
C ASP A 57 -4.54 -13.82 -3.97
N PRO A 58 -5.13 -14.09 -2.78
CA PRO A 58 -6.09 -15.18 -2.62
C PRO A 58 -7.37 -15.01 -3.45
N PHE A 59 -7.77 -13.78 -3.78
CA PHE A 59 -9.07 -13.49 -4.40
C PHE A 59 -9.00 -13.10 -5.88
N TYR A 60 -7.82 -12.73 -6.37
CA TYR A 60 -7.62 -12.34 -7.76
C TYR A 60 -6.79 -13.33 -8.58
N TYR A 61 -5.86 -14.05 -7.94
CA TYR A 61 -4.90 -14.88 -8.65
C TYR A 61 -4.93 -16.35 -8.23
N LEU A 62 -5.03 -16.66 -6.94
CA LEU A 62 -4.97 -18.05 -6.48
C LEU A 62 -6.28 -18.83 -6.71
N ASP A 63 -7.41 -18.17 -6.92
CA ASP A 63 -8.65 -18.83 -7.32
C ASP A 63 -8.72 -19.15 -8.84
N CYS A 64 -7.69 -18.75 -9.59
CA CYS A 64 -7.59 -18.92 -11.04
C CYS A 64 -7.01 -20.29 -11.45
N PRO A 65 -7.54 -20.95 -12.50
CA PRO A 65 -6.94 -22.16 -13.09
C PRO A 65 -5.53 -22.03 -13.61
N ASP A 66 -5.17 -20.82 -14.03
CA ASP A 66 -3.91 -20.58 -14.70
C ASP A 66 -2.79 -20.21 -13.71
N ALA A 67 -3.07 -20.16 -12.40
CA ALA A 67 -2.04 -20.00 -11.38
C ALA A 67 -1.10 -21.21 -11.40
N LEU A 68 0.20 -20.95 -11.57
CA LEU A 68 1.22 -21.97 -11.69
C LEU A 68 2.12 -22.01 -10.46
N PRO A 69 2.61 -23.19 -10.06
CA PRO A 69 3.66 -23.28 -9.07
C PRO A 69 4.98 -22.74 -9.60
N TYR A 70 5.78 -22.20 -8.69
CA TYR A 70 7.14 -21.79 -8.96
C TYR A 70 7.98 -22.99 -9.43
N TYR A 71 8.85 -22.74 -10.40
CA TYR A 71 9.91 -23.63 -10.80
C TYR A 71 10.86 -23.89 -9.62
N GLN A 72 11.06 -25.17 -9.33
CA GLN A 72 11.91 -25.64 -8.25
C GLN A 72 13.00 -26.53 -8.87
N PRO A 73 14.29 -26.10 -8.86
CA PRO A 73 15.37 -26.90 -9.43
C PRO A 73 15.62 -28.20 -8.66
N ARG A 74 15.18 -28.25 -7.38
CA ARG A 74 15.13 -29.46 -6.55
C ARG A 74 13.77 -29.55 -5.86
N PRO A 75 13.23 -30.76 -5.62
CA PRO A 75 11.96 -30.92 -4.92
C PRO A 75 12.00 -30.34 -3.49
N LEU A 76 10.92 -29.69 -3.10
CA LEU A 76 10.70 -29.29 -1.71
C LEU A 76 10.25 -30.49 -0.85
N PRO A 77 10.52 -30.45 0.47
CA PRO A 77 10.03 -31.47 1.37
C PRO A 77 8.51 -31.35 1.49
N THR A 78 7.82 -32.47 1.63
CA THR A 78 6.37 -32.50 1.82
C THR A 78 6.02 -32.56 3.30
N GLY A 79 4.96 -31.89 3.74
CA GLY A 79 4.53 -31.90 5.13
C GLY A 79 3.89 -30.59 5.59
N GLU A 80 3.96 -30.33 6.89
CA GLU A 80 3.49 -29.09 7.52
C GLU A 80 4.69 -28.24 7.92
N PHE A 81 4.72 -26.99 7.48
CA PHE A 81 5.87 -26.11 7.67
C PHE A 81 5.48 -24.83 8.41
N PRO A 82 6.25 -24.41 9.43
CA PRO A 82 5.99 -23.16 10.14
C PRO A 82 6.07 -21.94 9.23
N VAL A 83 5.20 -20.98 9.49
CA VAL A 83 5.15 -19.68 8.82
C VAL A 83 5.34 -18.59 9.87
N GLN A 84 6.16 -17.58 9.57
CA GLN A 84 6.32 -16.43 10.43
C GLN A 84 6.51 -15.15 9.64
N ALA A 85 6.07 -14.02 10.21
CA ALA A 85 6.32 -12.70 9.67
C ALA A 85 7.44 -11.98 10.42
N ALA A 86 8.25 -11.23 9.69
CA ALA A 86 9.02 -10.11 10.19
C ALA A 86 8.11 -8.88 10.20
N VAL A 87 7.80 -8.39 11.40
CA VAL A 87 6.90 -7.26 11.65
C VAL A 87 7.73 -6.01 11.84
N LEU A 88 7.58 -5.03 10.94
CA LEU A 88 8.05 -3.67 11.11
C LEU A 88 7.21 -2.97 12.19
N LEU A 89 7.87 -2.50 13.25
CA LEU A 89 7.23 -1.76 14.33
C LEU A 89 7.27 -0.26 14.05
N PRO A 90 6.20 0.48 14.39
CA PRO A 90 6.20 1.95 14.35
C PRO A 90 7.36 2.54 15.15
N GLN A 91 7.91 3.67 14.71
CA GLN A 91 8.94 4.36 15.46
C GLN A 91 8.35 5.24 16.57
N GLU A 92 9.21 5.66 17.50
CA GLU A 92 8.80 6.62 18.52
C GLU A 92 8.48 7.96 17.87
N GLY A 93 7.22 8.38 17.96
CA GLY A 93 6.74 9.64 17.38
C GLY A 93 5.65 9.43 16.35
N ASP A 94 5.59 8.27 15.68
CA ASP A 94 4.61 7.91 14.64
C ASP A 94 3.22 7.62 15.22
N GLU A 95 2.61 8.64 15.85
CA GLU A 95 1.27 8.56 16.42
C GLU A 95 0.24 8.26 15.32
N GLY A 96 -0.19 7.00 15.25
CA GLY A 96 -1.20 6.50 14.30
C GLY A 96 -0.67 5.52 13.26
N ASP A 97 0.64 5.23 13.24
CA ASP A 97 1.18 4.13 12.42
C ASP A 97 1.00 2.77 13.13
N TRP A 98 0.79 1.72 12.33
CA TRP A 98 0.50 0.37 12.82
C TRP A 98 1.61 -0.59 12.38
N PRO A 99 1.87 -1.67 13.16
CA PRO A 99 2.81 -2.68 12.74
C PRO A 99 2.50 -3.23 11.34
N ARG A 100 3.52 -3.34 10.49
CA ARG A 100 3.40 -3.83 9.11
C ARG A 100 4.20 -5.11 8.92
N TYR A 101 3.74 -6.01 8.07
CA TYR A 101 4.51 -7.21 7.73
C TYR A 101 5.53 -6.85 6.64
N ALA A 102 6.80 -6.75 7.02
CA ALA A 102 7.89 -6.43 6.10
C ALA A 102 8.23 -7.62 5.20
N ALA A 103 8.15 -8.83 5.75
CA ALA A 103 8.32 -10.07 5.01
C ALA A 103 7.59 -11.22 5.73
N VAL A 104 7.22 -12.25 4.98
CA VAL A 104 6.70 -13.52 5.53
C VAL A 104 7.55 -14.67 5.01
N GLU A 105 8.00 -15.55 5.90
CA GLU A 105 8.76 -16.73 5.52
C GLU A 105 8.06 -18.06 5.85
N VAL A 106 8.40 -19.07 5.06
CA VAL A 106 8.10 -20.48 5.31
C VAL A 106 9.40 -21.21 5.63
N ILE A 107 9.41 -21.96 6.73
CA ILE A 107 10.59 -22.65 7.25
C ILE A 107 10.53 -24.13 6.86
N PHE A 108 11.18 -24.53 5.76
CA PHE A 108 11.18 -25.93 5.31
C PHE A 108 12.13 -26.83 6.09
N ARG A 109 13.23 -26.28 6.56
CA ARG A 109 14.32 -27.00 7.25
C ARG A 109 14.93 -26.09 8.31
N GLU A 110 15.25 -26.59 9.49
CA GLU A 110 15.93 -25.81 10.54
C GLU A 110 17.43 -25.59 10.21
N LYS A 111 17.69 -24.88 9.11
CA LYS A 111 19.01 -24.46 8.63
C LYS A 111 18.99 -22.97 8.29
N GLU A 112 20.16 -22.35 8.33
CA GLU A 112 20.36 -20.98 7.88
C GLU A 112 20.43 -20.93 6.34
N ALA A 113 19.84 -19.89 5.76
CA ALA A 113 19.96 -19.63 4.34
C ALA A 113 21.16 -18.70 4.09
N VAL A 114 22.10 -19.12 3.25
CA VAL A 114 23.31 -18.36 2.93
C VAL A 114 23.18 -17.51 1.66
N ARG A 115 22.12 -17.73 0.88
CA ARG A 115 21.74 -16.91 -0.27
C ARG A 115 20.24 -17.00 -0.53
N TYR A 116 19.69 -15.96 -1.15
CA TYR A 116 18.30 -15.89 -1.57
C TYR A 116 18.24 -15.61 -3.07
N GLU A 117 17.50 -16.41 -3.82
CA GLU A 117 17.27 -16.21 -5.26
C GLU A 117 15.78 -16.18 -5.56
N GLU A 118 15.36 -15.34 -6.51
CA GLU A 118 13.96 -15.21 -6.90
C GLU A 118 13.32 -16.55 -7.28
N ALA A 119 12.10 -16.76 -6.78
CA ALA A 119 11.23 -17.84 -7.15
C ALA A 119 10.50 -17.47 -8.45
N LEU A 120 10.76 -18.22 -9.51
CA LEU A 120 10.29 -17.94 -10.88
C LEU A 120 9.34 -19.04 -11.33
N LEU A 121 8.39 -18.74 -12.23
CA LEU A 121 7.43 -19.68 -12.81
C LEU A 121 8.02 -20.49 -13.98
N GLY A 122 9.15 -20.05 -14.57
CA GLY A 122 9.76 -20.72 -15.72
C GLY A 122 9.34 -20.13 -17.08
N SER A 123 8.71 -18.96 -17.06
CA SER A 123 8.16 -18.27 -18.24
C SER A 123 8.54 -16.79 -18.33
N GLU A 124 9.31 -16.28 -17.37
CA GLU A 124 9.74 -14.90 -17.26
C GLU A 124 10.63 -14.47 -18.43
N GLU A 125 10.55 -13.18 -18.79
CA GLU A 125 11.38 -12.54 -19.82
C GLU A 125 12.76 -12.15 -19.26
N LEU A 126 13.58 -13.15 -18.92
CA LEU A 126 14.88 -12.96 -18.28
C LEU A 126 15.93 -12.21 -19.13
N ASP A 127 15.72 -12.10 -20.44
CA ASP A 127 16.62 -11.40 -21.38
C ASP A 127 16.48 -9.87 -21.31
N ARG A 128 15.46 -9.39 -20.60
CA ARG A 128 15.20 -7.96 -20.35
C ARG A 128 15.40 -7.56 -18.90
N LEU A 129 15.83 -8.49 -18.05
CA LEU A 129 16.05 -8.22 -16.63
C LEU A 129 17.26 -7.29 -16.47
N GLU A 130 17.04 -6.13 -15.85
CA GLU A 130 18.07 -5.17 -15.48
C GLU A 130 18.36 -5.21 -13.97
N GLU A 131 19.50 -4.64 -13.56
CA GLU A 131 19.87 -4.55 -12.14
C GLU A 131 18.82 -3.75 -11.34
N GLY A 132 18.41 -4.30 -10.19
CA GLY A 132 17.38 -3.71 -9.32
C GLY A 132 15.94 -3.97 -9.75
N GLN A 133 15.70 -4.63 -10.88
CA GLN A 133 14.38 -5.17 -11.23
C GLN A 133 14.17 -6.54 -10.58
N TYR A 134 12.91 -6.90 -10.36
CA TYR A 134 12.52 -8.20 -9.82
C TYR A 134 11.26 -8.73 -10.52
N PHE A 135 11.03 -10.03 -10.44
CA PHE A 135 9.76 -10.67 -10.72
C PHE A 135 8.99 -10.94 -9.43
N GLY A 136 7.68 -11.08 -9.53
CA GLY A 136 6.82 -11.26 -8.36
C GLY A 136 5.41 -11.65 -8.72
N PHE A 137 4.52 -11.55 -7.73
CA PHE A 137 3.08 -11.64 -7.94
C PHE A 137 2.41 -10.31 -7.59
N ASP A 138 1.30 -10.02 -8.26
CA ASP A 138 0.49 -8.83 -8.01
C ASP A 138 -0.49 -9.09 -6.85
N VAL A 139 -0.82 -8.03 -6.11
CA VAL A 139 -1.86 -7.99 -5.07
C VAL A 139 -2.86 -6.89 -5.37
N ASN A 140 -4.14 -7.21 -5.25
CA ASN A 140 -5.27 -6.32 -5.57
C ASN A 140 -6.37 -6.27 -4.49
N SER A 141 -6.18 -7.05 -3.42
CA SER A 141 -7.07 -7.07 -2.26
C SER A 141 -6.40 -6.59 -0.97
N GLY A 142 -5.14 -6.14 -1.05
CA GLY A 142 -4.29 -5.94 0.12
C GLY A 142 -4.11 -7.23 0.94
N LEU A 143 -4.10 -8.40 0.30
CA LEU A 143 -3.85 -9.68 0.95
C LEU A 143 -2.99 -10.56 0.04
N ALA A 144 -2.06 -11.28 0.67
CA ALA A 144 -1.24 -12.29 0.06
C ALA A 144 -1.45 -13.64 0.74
N ALA A 145 -1.25 -14.71 -0.01
CA ALA A 145 -1.27 -16.06 0.52
C ALA A 145 -0.20 -16.93 -0.12
N ILE A 146 0.21 -17.96 0.60
CA ILE A 146 1.13 -19.01 0.12
C ILE A 146 0.37 -20.33 0.21
N CYS A 147 0.43 -21.16 -0.83
CA CYS A 147 -0.25 -22.45 -0.83
C CYS A 147 0.49 -23.50 -1.66
N ASP A 148 0.22 -24.77 -1.36
CA ASP A 148 0.55 -25.89 -2.24
C ASP A 148 -0.42 -25.98 -3.42
N GLN A 149 0.01 -26.60 -4.53
CA GLN A 149 -0.87 -26.87 -5.67
C GLN A 149 -2.15 -27.64 -5.29
N GLU A 150 -2.07 -28.66 -4.43
CA GLU A 150 -3.27 -29.40 -3.99
C GLU A 150 -4.18 -28.52 -3.11
N THR A 151 -3.58 -27.67 -2.26
CA THR A 151 -4.30 -26.70 -1.44
C THR A 151 -5.02 -25.67 -2.32
N GLN A 152 -4.39 -25.22 -3.40
CA GLN A 152 -4.98 -24.30 -4.38
C GLN A 152 -6.18 -24.93 -5.10
N GLU A 153 -6.07 -26.19 -5.53
CA GLU A 153 -7.18 -26.92 -6.15
C GLU A 153 -8.37 -27.06 -5.17
N ALA A 154 -8.08 -27.40 -3.92
CA ALA A 154 -9.10 -27.50 -2.87
C ALA A 154 -9.75 -26.14 -2.57
N TYR A 155 -8.96 -25.07 -2.51
CA TYR A 155 -9.42 -23.69 -2.33
C TYR A 155 -10.36 -23.27 -3.45
N ARG A 156 -10.01 -23.53 -4.70
CA ARG A 156 -10.84 -23.21 -5.86
C ARG A 156 -12.16 -23.94 -5.87
N LEU A 157 -12.13 -25.23 -5.55
CA LEU A 157 -13.35 -26.01 -5.38
C LEU A 157 -14.22 -25.46 -4.22
N PHE A 158 -13.61 -24.91 -3.18
CA PHE A 158 -14.32 -24.21 -2.11
C PHE A 158 -14.96 -22.91 -2.64
N CYS A 159 -14.21 -22.04 -3.31
CA CYS A 159 -14.71 -20.78 -3.89
C CYS A 159 -15.91 -21.04 -4.83
N ASP A 160 -15.76 -22.00 -5.75
CA ASP A 160 -16.84 -22.40 -6.67
C ASP A 160 -18.10 -22.86 -5.93
N ARG A 161 -17.94 -23.62 -4.84
CA ARG A 161 -19.09 -24.07 -4.03
C ARG A 161 -19.71 -22.93 -3.24
N TRP A 162 -18.89 -21.99 -2.77
CA TRP A 162 -19.34 -20.83 -2.01
C TRP A 162 -20.16 -19.89 -2.87
N TYR A 163 -19.63 -19.47 -4.03
CA TYR A 163 -20.35 -18.58 -4.96
C TYR A 163 -21.63 -19.21 -5.53
N ARG A 164 -21.66 -20.54 -5.73
CA ARG A 164 -22.90 -21.24 -6.10
C ARG A 164 -24.00 -21.14 -5.03
N ARG A 165 -23.61 -21.04 -3.75
CA ARG A 165 -24.55 -20.89 -2.61
C ARG A 165 -24.86 -19.43 -2.30
N ASN A 166 -23.93 -18.52 -2.62
CA ASN A 166 -24.02 -17.09 -2.37
C ASN A 166 -23.79 -16.29 -3.67
N PRO A 167 -24.73 -16.31 -4.65
CA PRO A 167 -24.48 -15.72 -5.98
C PRO A 167 -24.27 -14.20 -6.01
N GLN A 168 -24.65 -13.51 -4.93
CA GLN A 168 -24.48 -12.06 -4.75
C GLN A 168 -23.55 -11.73 -3.58
N GLY A 169 -22.94 -12.75 -2.97
CA GLY A 169 -22.03 -12.56 -1.85
C GLY A 169 -20.66 -12.10 -2.31
N ASP A 170 -19.97 -11.40 -1.43
CA ASP A 170 -18.57 -11.04 -1.57
C ASP A 170 -17.76 -12.00 -0.70
N LEU A 171 -16.91 -12.84 -1.29
CA LEU A 171 -16.20 -13.88 -0.54
C LEU A 171 -15.27 -13.28 0.54
N CYS A 172 -14.60 -12.17 0.22
CA CYS A 172 -13.71 -11.51 1.16
C CYS A 172 -14.52 -11.00 2.37
N ARG A 173 -15.56 -10.22 2.10
CA ARG A 173 -16.38 -9.58 3.13
C ARG A 173 -17.25 -10.56 3.92
N ASP A 174 -17.95 -11.44 3.23
CA ASP A 174 -18.99 -12.27 3.85
C ASP A 174 -18.42 -13.55 4.50
N TYR A 175 -17.21 -13.97 4.13
CA TYR A 175 -16.59 -15.18 4.65
C TYR A 175 -15.24 -14.93 5.36
N PHE A 176 -14.33 -14.15 4.78
CA PHE A 176 -12.98 -13.98 5.32
C PHE A 176 -12.86 -12.87 6.37
N GLU A 177 -13.50 -11.70 6.21
CA GLU A 177 -13.46 -10.61 7.21
C GLU A 177 -13.85 -11.08 8.63
N PRO A 178 -14.91 -11.91 8.83
CA PRO A 178 -15.22 -12.44 10.17
C PRO A 178 -14.11 -13.33 10.75
N LEU A 179 -13.36 -14.03 9.90
CA LEU A 179 -12.24 -14.89 10.32
C LEU A 179 -11.02 -14.06 10.70
N PHE A 180 -10.72 -12.99 9.96
CA PHE A 180 -9.68 -12.02 10.34
C PHE A 180 -10.02 -11.34 11.67
N ALA A 181 -11.26 -10.87 11.85
CA ALA A 181 -11.70 -10.30 13.11
C ALA A 181 -11.60 -11.30 14.28
N GLN A 182 -11.85 -12.60 14.02
CA GLN A 182 -11.64 -13.65 15.01
C GLN A 182 -10.15 -13.86 15.34
N SER A 183 -9.28 -13.80 14.34
CA SER A 183 -7.82 -13.86 14.52
C SER A 183 -7.32 -12.72 15.39
N TYR A 184 -7.75 -11.48 15.12
CA TYR A 184 -7.41 -10.32 15.95
C TYR A 184 -7.83 -10.53 17.41
N ARG A 185 -9.07 -10.99 17.66
CA ARG A 185 -9.53 -11.27 19.03
C ARG A 185 -8.72 -12.35 19.74
N ALA A 186 -8.21 -13.33 18.99
CA ALA A 186 -7.42 -14.43 19.55
C ALA A 186 -5.95 -14.04 19.79
N ALA A 187 -5.36 -13.23 18.91
CA ALA A 187 -3.95 -12.86 18.94
C ALA A 187 -3.75 -11.40 18.47
N PRO A 188 -4.11 -10.39 19.27
CA PRO A 188 -4.18 -8.99 18.80
C PRO A 188 -2.83 -8.33 18.55
N LEU A 189 -1.71 -8.95 18.97
CA LEU A 189 -0.39 -8.38 18.76
C LEU A 189 -0.05 -8.30 17.27
N TYR A 190 0.45 -7.13 16.86
CA TYR A 190 0.88 -6.86 15.49
C TYR A 190 -0.22 -7.05 14.44
N GLN A 191 -1.45 -6.71 14.82
CA GLN A 191 -2.62 -6.70 13.94
C GLN A 191 -3.42 -5.41 14.18
N ARG A 192 -4.01 -4.87 13.11
CA ARG A 192 -5.11 -3.91 13.14
C ARG A 192 -6.37 -4.58 13.68
N GLU A 193 -7.30 -3.78 14.17
CA GLU A 193 -8.54 -4.27 14.81
C GLU A 193 -9.41 -5.16 13.90
N GLN A 194 -9.25 -5.04 12.58
CA GLN A 194 -9.97 -5.86 11.58
C GLN A 194 -9.32 -7.24 11.38
N GLY A 195 -8.10 -7.45 11.87
CA GLY A 195 -7.27 -8.63 11.65
C GLY A 195 -6.45 -8.53 10.37
N ASP A 196 -5.21 -9.00 10.45
CA ASP A 196 -4.22 -8.87 9.38
C ASP A 196 -3.66 -10.22 8.91
N TRP A 197 -3.93 -11.32 9.63
CA TRP A 197 -3.52 -12.65 9.20
C TRP A 197 -4.44 -13.75 9.73
N ILE A 198 -4.49 -14.87 9.01
CA ILE A 198 -5.14 -16.12 9.41
C ILE A 198 -4.31 -17.31 8.95
N SER A 199 -4.25 -18.37 9.76
CA SER A 199 -3.86 -19.71 9.32
C SER A 199 -5.12 -20.47 8.91
N TRP A 200 -5.55 -20.30 7.66
CA TRP A 200 -6.85 -20.79 7.22
C TRP A 200 -6.79 -22.25 6.80
N THR A 201 -7.73 -23.07 7.25
CA THR A 201 -7.86 -24.47 6.78
C THR A 201 -8.99 -24.56 5.76
N VAL A 202 -8.69 -25.11 4.57
CA VAL A 202 -9.68 -25.26 3.51
C VAL A 202 -10.83 -26.16 3.99
N PRO A 203 -12.09 -25.70 4.01
CA PRO A 203 -13.21 -26.45 4.57
C PRO A 203 -13.39 -27.84 3.96
N GLY A 204 -13.50 -28.84 4.83
CA GLY A 204 -13.62 -30.25 4.43
C GLY A 204 -12.29 -30.95 4.15
N THR A 205 -11.16 -30.29 4.43
CA THR A 205 -9.81 -30.85 4.29
C THR A 205 -9.00 -30.62 5.58
N GLN A 206 -7.73 -31.05 5.56
CA GLN A 206 -6.73 -30.69 6.58
C GLN A 206 -5.66 -29.73 6.02
N LEU A 207 -5.89 -29.16 4.83
CA LEU A 207 -4.91 -28.35 4.12
C LEU A 207 -4.96 -26.91 4.64
N THR A 208 -3.84 -26.43 5.15
CA THR A 208 -3.66 -25.07 5.66
C THR A 208 -3.05 -24.15 4.61
N MET A 209 -3.55 -22.92 4.58
CA MET A 209 -3.18 -21.84 3.68
C MET A 209 -3.09 -20.55 4.51
N PRO A 210 -1.88 -20.08 4.85
CA PRO A 210 -1.72 -18.78 5.49
C PRO A 210 -2.18 -17.66 4.53
N ILE A 211 -2.99 -16.74 5.05
CA ILE A 211 -3.42 -15.54 4.33
C ILE A 211 -3.13 -14.35 5.24
N PHE A 212 -2.49 -13.31 4.71
CA PHE A 212 -1.97 -12.19 5.49
C PHE A 212 -1.90 -10.91 4.67
N GLN A 213 -1.89 -9.76 5.35
CA GLN A 213 -1.67 -8.46 4.73
C GLN A 213 -0.27 -8.38 4.09
N SER A 214 -0.22 -7.96 2.84
CA SER A 214 0.95 -7.58 2.05
C SER A 214 1.46 -6.17 2.36
N GLY A 215 2.25 -6.01 3.43
CA GLY A 215 2.92 -4.74 3.74
C GLY A 215 1.98 -3.52 3.73
N TYR A 216 2.14 -2.64 2.74
CA TYR A 216 1.34 -1.43 2.54
C TYR A 216 0.05 -1.64 1.71
N GLY A 217 -0.28 -2.86 1.27
CA GLY A 217 -1.49 -3.20 0.54
C GLY A 217 -1.22 -3.71 -0.87
N ASP A 218 -1.88 -3.12 -1.86
CA ASP A 218 -1.77 -3.51 -3.27
C ASP A 218 -0.38 -3.19 -3.84
N GLY A 219 0.12 -4.06 -4.72
CA GLY A 219 1.45 -3.91 -5.31
C GLY A 219 1.94 -5.18 -5.99
N ALA A 220 3.19 -5.16 -6.45
CA ALA A 220 3.90 -6.33 -6.95
C ALA A 220 4.97 -6.71 -5.93
N TYR A 221 5.06 -7.99 -5.58
CA TYR A 221 5.93 -8.44 -4.48
C TYR A 221 6.82 -9.60 -4.91
N PRO A 222 8.14 -9.50 -4.72
CA PRO A 222 9.05 -10.58 -5.04
C PRO A 222 8.97 -11.70 -4.02
N VAL A 223 9.27 -12.91 -4.50
CA VAL A 223 9.35 -14.12 -3.70
C VAL A 223 10.72 -14.73 -3.90
N TYR A 224 11.35 -15.16 -2.81
CA TYR A 224 12.71 -15.70 -2.83
C TYR A 224 12.76 -17.08 -2.21
N PHE A 225 13.50 -17.99 -2.85
CA PHE A 225 13.97 -19.21 -2.22
C PHE A 225 15.29 -18.93 -1.50
N GLY A 226 15.32 -19.22 -0.19
CA GLY A 226 16.55 -19.23 0.60
C GLY A 226 17.22 -20.59 0.53
N TYR A 227 18.50 -20.62 0.23
CA TYR A 227 19.29 -21.84 0.06
C TYR A 227 20.33 -22.00 1.17
N ASP A 228 20.47 -23.21 1.69
CA ASP A 228 21.50 -23.56 2.67
C ASP A 228 22.89 -23.74 2.01
N GLU A 229 23.92 -24.01 2.82
CA GLU A 229 25.30 -24.24 2.37
C GLU A 229 25.43 -25.41 1.37
N GLU A 230 24.52 -26.38 1.43
CA GLU A 230 24.47 -27.53 0.53
C GLU A 230 23.67 -27.26 -0.77
N GLY A 231 23.10 -26.06 -0.89
CA GLY A 231 22.32 -25.63 -2.04
C GLY A 231 20.91 -26.23 -2.07
N GLU A 232 20.38 -26.68 -0.94
CA GLU A 232 18.99 -27.08 -0.76
C GLU A 232 18.13 -25.89 -0.34
N ILE A 233 16.89 -25.83 -0.81
CA ILE A 233 15.96 -24.76 -0.43
C ILE A 233 15.53 -24.96 1.02
N CYS A 234 15.91 -24.07 1.94
CA CYS A 234 15.53 -24.16 3.36
C CYS A 234 14.47 -23.13 3.77
N ARG A 235 14.26 -22.07 2.96
CA ARG A 235 13.27 -21.01 3.18
C ARG A 235 12.53 -20.65 1.90
N LEU A 236 11.31 -20.17 2.06
CA LEU A 236 10.64 -19.28 1.09
C LEU A 236 10.39 -17.96 1.81
N VAL A 237 10.67 -16.83 1.18
CA VAL A 237 10.39 -15.49 1.74
C VAL A 237 9.61 -14.68 0.73
N VAL A 238 8.47 -14.14 1.13
CA VAL A 238 7.76 -13.07 0.40
C VAL A 238 8.18 -11.75 1.02
N GLN A 239 8.74 -10.85 0.22
CA GLN A 239 9.18 -9.53 0.69
C GLN A 239 8.14 -8.47 0.34
N PHE A 240 7.71 -7.71 1.34
CA PHE A 240 6.74 -6.63 1.18
C PHE A 240 7.34 -5.24 1.33
N ILE A 241 8.32 -5.09 2.21
CA ILE A 241 8.97 -3.81 2.51
C ILE A 241 10.47 -4.00 2.37
N ASP A 242 11.12 -3.12 1.60
CA ASP A 242 12.57 -3.10 1.50
C ASP A 242 13.20 -2.42 2.71
N LEU A 243 13.87 -3.24 3.53
CA LEU A 243 14.63 -2.85 4.71
C LEU A 243 16.14 -2.76 4.48
N SER A 244 16.62 -2.92 3.24
CA SER A 244 18.06 -2.97 2.90
C SER A 244 18.80 -1.65 3.09
N GLN A 245 18.09 -0.53 3.02
CA GLN A 245 18.61 0.81 3.24
C GLN A 245 17.94 1.45 4.46
N PRO A 246 18.58 2.46 5.08
CA PRO A 246 17.86 3.37 5.98
C PRO A 246 16.68 3.97 5.23
N GLU A 247 15.56 4.16 5.92
CA GLU A 247 14.44 4.84 5.31
C GLU A 247 14.80 6.32 5.15
N GLU A 248 14.99 6.77 3.91
CA GLU A 248 15.12 8.20 3.60
C GLU A 248 13.72 8.78 3.49
N HIS A 249 13.38 9.65 4.43
CA HIS A 249 12.13 10.38 4.43
C HIS A 249 12.33 11.68 3.67
N PRO A 250 11.51 12.03 2.66
CA PRO A 250 11.54 13.36 2.05
C PRO A 250 11.55 14.50 3.08
N SER A 251 10.93 14.28 4.24
CA SER A 251 10.86 15.20 5.37
C SER A 251 12.16 15.34 6.16
N ASP A 252 13.15 14.46 6.00
CA ASP A 252 14.49 14.58 6.61
C ASP A 252 15.22 15.86 6.19
N GLN A 253 14.82 16.44 5.05
CA GLN A 253 15.35 17.72 4.56
C GLN A 253 14.66 18.95 5.17
N LEU A 254 13.56 18.77 5.92
CA LEU A 254 12.83 19.88 6.53
C LEU A 254 13.56 20.41 7.76
N SER A 255 13.54 21.73 7.89
CA SER A 255 14.04 22.44 9.06
C SER A 255 13.00 23.45 9.50
N LEU A 256 12.74 23.56 10.81
CA LEU A 256 11.87 24.61 11.35
C LEU A 256 12.34 26.01 10.94
N ALA A 257 13.66 26.21 10.75
CA ALA A 257 14.18 27.50 10.34
C ALA A 257 13.73 27.95 8.93
N ASP A 258 13.21 27.02 8.12
CA ASP A 258 12.71 27.29 6.77
C ASP A 258 11.23 27.67 6.74
N PHE A 259 10.58 27.75 7.91
CA PHE A 259 9.16 28.09 8.05
C PHE A 259 8.97 29.43 8.79
N ASP A 260 7.94 30.19 8.39
CA ASP A 260 7.40 31.30 9.19
C ASP A 260 6.33 30.77 10.15
N HIS A 261 6.61 30.81 11.44
CA HIS A 261 5.78 30.21 12.47
C HIS A 261 4.92 31.26 13.19
N GLN A 262 3.60 31.07 13.13
CA GLN A 262 2.61 31.83 13.89
C GLN A 262 1.78 30.87 14.75
N PRO A 263 1.11 31.35 15.81
CA PRO A 263 0.13 30.54 16.51
C PRO A 263 -0.91 29.96 15.54
N GLY A 264 -1.04 28.64 15.53
CA GLY A 264 -1.99 27.88 14.71
C GLY A 264 -1.56 27.66 13.25
N LEU A 265 -0.40 28.15 12.84
CA LEU A 265 -0.01 28.12 11.42
C LEU A 265 1.51 28.16 11.24
N SER A 266 2.04 27.34 10.35
CA SER A 266 3.43 27.47 9.90
C SER A 266 3.51 27.42 8.38
N GLU A 267 4.11 28.43 7.77
CA GLU A 267 4.20 28.57 6.33
C GLU A 267 5.63 28.30 5.84
N GLY A 268 5.79 27.39 4.89
CA GLY A 268 7.05 27.06 4.25
C GLY A 268 6.87 26.79 2.76
N GLU A 269 7.81 26.09 2.15
CA GLU A 269 7.80 25.77 0.72
C GLU A 269 7.86 24.26 0.46
N ILE A 270 7.21 23.82 -0.61
CA ILE A 270 7.30 22.43 -1.09
C ILE A 270 7.47 22.38 -2.61
N ARG A 271 8.23 21.38 -3.08
CA ARG A 271 8.43 21.11 -4.51
C ARG A 271 7.78 19.80 -4.89
N LEU A 272 6.96 19.83 -5.94
CA LEU A 272 6.25 18.67 -6.47
C LEU A 272 6.50 18.59 -7.99
N PRO A 273 7.64 18.02 -8.43
CA PRO A 273 8.04 18.03 -9.84
C PRO A 273 7.03 17.36 -10.78
N GLN A 274 6.31 16.35 -10.30
CA GLN A 274 5.28 15.66 -11.10
C GLN A 274 4.05 16.57 -11.28
N TRP A 275 3.77 17.44 -10.32
CA TRP A 275 2.74 18.48 -10.45
C TRP A 275 3.19 19.62 -11.36
N ASP A 276 4.47 20.00 -11.32
CA ASP A 276 5.04 20.99 -12.23
C ASP A 276 4.81 20.58 -13.69
N GLU A 277 5.09 19.31 -14.02
CA GLU A 277 4.83 18.75 -15.35
C GLU A 277 3.32 18.73 -15.68
N LEU A 278 2.49 18.18 -14.78
CA LEU A 278 1.06 17.97 -15.02
C LEU A 278 0.27 19.28 -15.15
N PHE A 279 0.48 20.24 -14.24
CA PHE A 279 -0.21 21.54 -14.24
C PHE A 279 0.54 22.59 -15.09
N GLY A 280 1.71 22.24 -15.63
CA GLY A 280 2.56 23.12 -16.43
C GLY A 280 3.09 24.33 -15.66
N CYS A 281 3.32 24.15 -14.35
CA CYS A 281 3.80 25.15 -13.40
C CYS A 281 5.31 24.98 -13.15
N CYS A 282 5.93 25.94 -12.46
CA CYS A 282 7.25 25.76 -11.87
C CYS A 282 7.15 26.20 -10.41
N GLY A 283 7.11 25.24 -9.48
CA GLY A 283 7.14 25.52 -8.04
C GLY A 283 8.40 26.29 -7.60
N PRO A 284 8.54 26.62 -6.30
CA PRO A 284 7.87 25.99 -5.17
C PRO A 284 6.41 26.43 -4.97
N TYR A 285 5.64 25.58 -4.31
CA TYR A 285 4.30 25.86 -3.79
C TYR A 285 4.41 26.24 -2.31
N THR A 286 3.45 27.00 -1.81
CA THR A 286 3.36 27.26 -0.37
C THR A 286 2.95 25.98 0.34
N LEU A 287 3.71 25.57 1.36
CA LEU A 287 3.33 24.50 2.28
C LEU A 287 2.82 25.14 3.57
N LEU A 288 1.60 24.79 3.95
CA LEU A 288 0.95 25.33 5.13
C LEU A 288 0.71 24.20 6.12
N LEU A 289 1.35 24.26 7.28
CA LEU A 289 1.04 23.38 8.41
C LEU A 289 -0.06 24.07 9.23
N ASN A 290 -1.28 23.59 9.10
CA ASN A 290 -2.43 24.11 9.85
C ASN A 290 -2.52 23.39 11.18
N THR A 291 -2.07 24.09 12.23
CA THR A 291 -1.92 23.51 13.55
C THR A 291 -3.03 23.97 14.48
N ASP A 292 -3.43 23.11 15.42
CA ASP A 292 -4.38 23.50 16.46
C ASP A 292 -3.68 24.13 17.69
N LEU A 293 -2.46 24.65 17.51
CA LEU A 293 -1.60 25.16 18.57
C LEU A 293 -1.85 26.66 18.87
N ASP A 294 -1.98 27.01 20.13
CA ASP A 294 -2.05 28.43 20.58
C ASP A 294 -0.68 29.14 20.62
N HIS A 295 0.37 28.50 20.09
CA HIS A 295 1.75 28.98 20.08
C HIS A 295 2.45 28.58 18.77
N PRO A 296 3.54 29.27 18.38
CA PRO A 296 4.33 28.88 17.21
C PRO A 296 4.86 27.44 17.34
N LEU A 297 4.90 26.73 16.23
CA LEU A 297 5.44 25.36 16.16
C LEU A 297 6.93 25.36 16.51
N ASP A 298 7.32 24.51 17.46
CA ASP A 298 8.71 24.37 17.94
C ASP A 298 9.34 23.01 17.60
N ARG A 299 8.53 22.08 17.06
CA ARG A 299 8.94 20.78 16.51
C ARG A 299 7.89 20.28 15.53
N PHE A 300 8.31 19.58 14.47
CA PHE A 300 7.38 18.86 13.62
C PHE A 300 6.81 17.65 14.37
N THR A 301 5.52 17.37 14.18
CA THR A 301 4.89 16.12 14.64
C THR A 301 5.09 15.03 13.59
N ALA A 302 5.01 13.76 13.95
CA ALA A 302 5.13 12.69 12.96
C ALA A 302 3.98 12.70 11.94
N VAL A 303 2.78 13.14 12.35
CA VAL A 303 1.66 13.37 11.42
C VAL A 303 2.05 14.37 10.32
N GLN A 304 2.75 15.45 10.68
CA GLN A 304 3.22 16.45 9.72
C GLN A 304 4.34 15.90 8.82
N LEU A 305 5.32 15.20 9.39
CA LEU A 305 6.42 14.58 8.63
C LEU A 305 5.91 13.49 7.68
N GLY A 306 5.10 12.56 8.17
CA GLY A 306 4.47 11.51 7.38
C GLY A 306 3.53 12.06 6.30
N GLY A 307 2.78 13.13 6.61
CA GLY A 307 1.98 13.84 5.61
C GLY A 307 2.81 14.47 4.49
N TYR A 308 3.95 15.09 4.84
CA TYR A 308 4.90 15.63 3.88
C TYR A 308 5.49 14.52 3.00
N ASP A 309 5.94 13.42 3.61
CA ASP A 309 6.50 12.28 2.91
C ASP A 309 5.50 11.65 1.95
N TYR A 310 4.27 11.42 2.41
CA TYR A 310 3.18 10.90 1.59
C TYR A 310 2.93 11.82 0.39
N LEU A 311 2.84 13.12 0.61
CA LEU A 311 2.58 14.07 -0.47
C LEU A 311 3.70 14.09 -1.52
N VAL A 312 4.97 14.02 -1.09
CA VAL A 312 6.12 14.01 -2.00
C VAL A 312 6.20 12.69 -2.77
N ARG A 313 5.93 11.54 -2.12
CA ARG A 313 5.99 10.20 -2.73
C ARG A 313 4.81 9.93 -3.67
N TYR A 314 3.60 10.35 -3.31
CA TYR A 314 2.34 9.99 -4.00
C TYR A 314 1.71 11.14 -4.80
N GLN A 315 2.54 12.02 -5.40
CA GLN A 315 2.10 13.17 -6.18
C GLN A 315 1.07 12.83 -7.28
N GLN A 316 1.31 11.77 -8.06
CA GLN A 316 0.44 11.39 -9.20
C GLN A 316 -0.94 10.87 -8.76
N PRO A 317 -1.04 9.89 -7.82
CA PRO A 317 -2.34 9.49 -7.27
C PRO A 317 -3.18 10.66 -6.76
N ILE A 318 -2.58 11.55 -5.96
CA ILE A 318 -3.28 12.72 -5.39
C ILE A 318 -3.77 13.65 -6.51
N ALA A 319 -2.90 14.02 -7.47
CA ALA A 319 -3.30 14.89 -8.56
C ALA A 319 -4.39 14.27 -9.44
N ARG A 320 -4.31 12.96 -9.68
CA ARG A 320 -5.32 12.21 -10.43
C ARG A 320 -6.66 12.23 -9.70
N ALA A 321 -6.68 11.96 -8.40
CA ALA A 321 -7.89 12.02 -7.58
C ALA A 321 -8.57 13.40 -7.66
N ILE A 322 -7.79 14.48 -7.58
CA ILE A 322 -8.28 15.86 -7.72
C ILE A 322 -8.93 16.06 -9.10
N LEU A 323 -8.26 15.67 -10.18
CA LEU A 323 -8.75 15.86 -11.55
C LEU A 323 -9.98 15.01 -11.84
N GLU A 324 -10.02 13.76 -11.36
CA GLU A 324 -11.18 12.86 -11.51
C GLU A 324 -12.37 13.32 -10.66
N GLY A 325 -12.12 13.80 -9.44
CA GLY A 325 -13.12 14.42 -8.58
C GLY A 325 -13.74 15.64 -9.25
N LEU A 326 -12.89 16.57 -9.71
CA LEU A 326 -13.35 17.76 -10.43
C LEU A 326 -14.07 17.38 -11.72
N TRP A 327 -13.61 16.38 -12.47
CA TRP A 327 -14.25 15.90 -13.69
C TRP A 327 -15.72 15.51 -13.49
N LYS A 328 -16.03 14.83 -12.37
CA LYS A 328 -17.41 14.45 -12.00
C LYS A 328 -18.30 15.68 -11.75
N GLU A 329 -17.76 16.72 -11.11
CA GLU A 329 -18.51 17.95 -10.79
C GLU A 329 -18.48 19.02 -11.90
N TYR A 330 -17.54 18.93 -12.84
CA TYR A 330 -17.29 19.94 -13.87
C TYR A 330 -18.53 20.25 -14.73
N PRO A 331 -19.35 19.28 -15.18
CA PRO A 331 -20.59 19.58 -15.89
C PRO A 331 -21.56 20.44 -15.07
N ARG A 332 -21.67 20.20 -13.76
CA ARG A 332 -22.52 21.00 -12.86
C ARG A 332 -21.97 22.41 -12.70
N LEU A 333 -20.65 22.54 -12.50
CA LEU A 333 -19.95 23.82 -12.43
C LEU A 333 -20.18 24.67 -13.70
N ARG A 334 -20.04 24.07 -14.89
CA ARG A 334 -20.29 24.75 -16.17
C ARG A 334 -21.73 25.25 -16.30
N ARG A 335 -22.72 24.48 -15.86
CA ARG A 335 -24.13 24.88 -15.94
C ARG A 335 -24.45 26.05 -15.00
N ARG A 336 -23.90 26.05 -13.79
CA ARG A 336 -24.18 27.06 -12.75
C ARG A 336 -23.33 28.32 -12.86
N SER A 337 -22.26 28.28 -13.66
CA SER A 337 -21.37 29.42 -13.84
C SER A 337 -22.09 30.65 -14.42
N PRO A 338 -21.79 31.87 -13.92
CA PRO A 338 -22.35 33.12 -14.42
C PRO A 338 -21.78 33.54 -15.80
N TRP A 339 -20.73 32.86 -16.29
CA TRP A 339 -20.08 33.20 -17.56
C TRP A 339 -20.89 32.71 -18.76
N GLU A 340 -20.92 33.53 -19.82
CA GLU A 340 -21.61 33.22 -21.08
C GLU A 340 -20.71 33.36 -22.32
N GLY A 341 -21.19 32.84 -23.46
CA GLY A 341 -20.58 33.05 -24.77
C GLY A 341 -19.09 32.67 -24.85
N ALA A 342 -18.30 33.59 -25.42
CA ALA A 342 -16.86 33.39 -25.60
C ALA A 342 -16.10 33.37 -24.26
N GLU A 343 -16.55 34.11 -23.26
CA GLU A 343 -15.91 34.13 -21.95
C GLU A 343 -16.09 32.79 -21.22
N LYS A 344 -17.30 32.20 -21.28
CA LYS A 344 -17.53 30.84 -20.77
C LYS A 344 -16.62 29.82 -21.46
N ARG A 345 -16.45 29.91 -22.78
CA ARG A 345 -15.56 29.00 -23.51
C ARG A 345 -14.10 29.18 -23.14
N ARG A 346 -13.67 30.40 -22.79
CA ARG A 346 -12.30 30.68 -22.32
C ARG A 346 -12.06 30.16 -20.90
N ARG A 347 -13.00 30.42 -20.00
CA ARG A 347 -12.86 30.12 -18.57
C ARG A 347 -13.22 28.69 -18.19
N LEU A 348 -14.22 28.13 -18.85
CA LEU A 348 -14.81 26.81 -18.60
C LEU A 348 -15.02 26.07 -19.95
N PRO A 349 -13.93 25.79 -20.69
CA PRO A 349 -14.04 25.08 -21.96
C PRO A 349 -14.65 23.69 -21.77
N PRO A 350 -15.36 23.15 -22.77
CA PRO A 350 -15.66 21.73 -22.77
C PRO A 350 -14.35 20.92 -22.79
N VAL A 351 -14.31 19.84 -22.03
CA VAL A 351 -13.18 18.89 -21.95
C VAL A 351 -13.70 17.48 -22.20
N LYS A 352 -12.83 16.58 -22.68
CA LYS A 352 -13.21 15.20 -23.03
C LYS A 352 -12.73 14.14 -22.04
N LYS A 353 -11.73 14.46 -21.22
CA LYS A 353 -11.16 13.59 -20.19
C LYS A 353 -10.64 14.43 -19.02
N ALA A 354 -10.42 13.79 -17.87
CA ALA A 354 -10.09 14.46 -16.61
C ALA A 354 -8.77 15.25 -16.69
N GLU A 355 -7.75 14.73 -17.38
CA GLU A 355 -6.42 15.33 -17.46
C GLU A 355 -6.43 16.69 -18.18
N GLU A 356 -7.40 16.91 -19.08
CA GLU A 356 -7.58 18.21 -19.75
C GLU A 356 -8.01 19.34 -18.80
N LEU A 357 -8.43 19.02 -17.58
CA LEU A 357 -8.75 20.01 -16.55
C LEU A 357 -7.50 20.59 -15.89
N ALA A 358 -6.35 19.90 -15.93
CA ALA A 358 -5.11 20.38 -15.32
C ALA A 358 -4.71 21.76 -15.83
N ARG A 359 -4.91 22.04 -17.13
CA ARG A 359 -4.62 23.36 -17.75
C ARG A 359 -5.48 24.51 -17.22
N LEU A 360 -6.57 24.22 -16.50
CA LEU A 360 -7.47 25.21 -15.92
C LEU A 360 -7.12 25.54 -14.46
N LEU A 361 -6.20 24.77 -13.88
CA LEU A 361 -5.79 24.83 -12.49
C LEU A 361 -4.32 25.23 -12.39
N ARG A 362 -3.98 25.94 -11.32
CA ARG A 362 -2.61 26.26 -10.92
C ARG A 362 -2.54 26.07 -9.41
N PRO A 363 -1.88 25.01 -8.91
CA PRO A 363 -1.70 24.83 -7.47
C PRO A 363 -0.95 26.03 -6.89
N VAL A 364 -1.32 26.45 -5.69
CA VAL A 364 -0.72 27.59 -4.99
C VAL A 364 -0.27 27.17 -3.60
N THR A 365 -1.20 26.62 -2.81
CA THR A 365 -0.98 26.24 -1.42
C THR A 365 -1.33 24.77 -1.25
N VAL A 366 -0.47 24.03 -0.57
CA VAL A 366 -0.79 22.71 -0.02
C VAL A 366 -0.85 22.84 1.48
N VAL A 367 -1.92 22.35 2.09
CA VAL A 367 -2.19 22.44 3.53
C VAL A 367 -2.13 21.05 4.13
N LEU A 368 -1.27 20.83 5.12
CA LEU A 368 -1.31 19.65 5.99
C LEU A 368 -2.08 20.03 7.26
N HIS A 369 -3.17 19.32 7.53
CA HIS A 369 -3.98 19.53 8.74
C HIS A 369 -3.51 18.61 9.86
N ASP A 370 -3.54 19.10 11.11
CA ASP A 370 -3.25 18.28 12.29
C ASP A 370 -4.26 17.13 12.51
N GLN A 371 -5.45 17.21 11.90
CA GLN A 371 -6.39 16.08 11.90
C GLN A 371 -5.82 14.92 11.07
N CYS A 372 -5.76 13.73 11.66
CA CYS A 372 -5.35 12.51 10.98
C CYS A 372 -6.32 11.35 11.20
N TRP A 373 -6.34 10.44 10.23
CA TRP A 373 -6.98 9.13 10.31
C TRP A 373 -6.00 8.08 9.78
N ASP A 374 -5.86 6.98 10.51
CA ASP A 374 -4.86 5.92 10.23
C ASP A 374 -3.41 6.44 10.05
N GLY A 375 -3.01 7.41 10.90
CA GLY A 375 -1.65 7.99 10.88
C GLY A 375 -1.40 9.04 9.80
N LEU A 376 -2.30 9.20 8.82
CA LEU A 376 -2.14 10.19 7.74
C LEU A 376 -3.01 11.44 7.94
N PRO A 377 -2.46 12.64 7.71
CA PRO A 377 -3.23 13.88 7.83
C PRO A 377 -4.18 14.09 6.65
N TYR A 378 -5.20 14.91 6.88
CA TYR A 378 -5.97 15.50 5.78
C TYR A 378 -5.10 16.51 5.01
N VAL A 379 -5.23 16.51 3.69
CA VAL A 379 -4.50 17.39 2.78
C VAL A 379 -5.46 18.35 2.08
N GLY A 380 -5.24 19.64 2.28
CA GLY A 380 -5.88 20.70 1.51
C GLY A 380 -5.04 21.12 0.32
N VAL A 381 -5.67 21.42 -0.81
CA VAL A 381 -4.97 22.01 -1.96
C VAL A 381 -5.76 23.19 -2.50
N GLU A 382 -5.12 24.36 -2.52
CA GLU A 382 -5.64 25.57 -3.12
C GLU A 382 -5.11 25.75 -4.54
N PHE A 383 -6.03 26.11 -5.43
CA PHE A 383 -5.73 26.40 -6.83
C PHE A 383 -6.20 27.80 -7.20
N ARG A 384 -5.37 28.50 -7.98
CA ARG A 384 -5.91 29.48 -8.92
C ARG A 384 -6.61 28.71 -10.04
N CYS A 385 -7.79 29.18 -10.43
CA CYS A 385 -8.55 28.57 -11.51
C CYS A 385 -9.05 29.60 -12.53
N THR A 386 -9.28 29.16 -13.76
CA THR A 386 -9.69 30.06 -14.86
C THR A 386 -11.11 30.60 -14.70
N TRP A 387 -11.97 29.90 -13.97
CA TRP A 387 -13.39 30.24 -13.80
C TRP A 387 -13.68 31.14 -12.60
N ASP A 388 -12.86 31.09 -11.57
CA ASP A 388 -12.90 32.01 -10.45
C ASP A 388 -11.48 32.55 -10.14
N PRO A 389 -11.00 33.52 -10.94
CA PRO A 389 -9.65 34.05 -10.80
C PRO A 389 -9.46 34.87 -9.51
N LYS A 390 -10.55 35.24 -8.82
CA LYS A 390 -10.51 36.10 -7.63
C LYS A 390 -10.44 35.26 -6.36
N PHE A 391 -11.25 34.21 -6.26
CA PHE A 391 -11.38 33.41 -5.05
C PHE A 391 -10.75 32.01 -5.16
N GLY A 392 -10.45 31.54 -6.37
CA GLY A 392 -9.79 30.26 -6.57
C GLY A 392 -10.71 29.06 -6.37
N PHE A 393 -10.10 27.89 -6.23
CA PHE A 393 -10.75 26.60 -6.05
C PHE A 393 -9.97 25.81 -5.00
N GLY A 394 -10.69 25.15 -4.08
CA GLY A 394 -10.08 24.39 -2.99
C GLY A 394 -10.58 22.96 -2.98
N VAL A 395 -9.69 22.05 -2.61
CA VAL A 395 -9.98 20.63 -2.42
C VAL A 395 -9.47 20.19 -1.05
N MET A 396 -10.25 19.38 -0.35
CA MET A 396 -9.84 18.65 0.84
C MET A 396 -9.80 17.17 0.51
N LEU A 397 -8.70 16.51 0.86
CA LEU A 397 -8.48 15.09 0.66
C LEU A 397 -8.07 14.42 1.97
N TRP A 398 -8.31 13.12 2.04
CA TRP A 398 -7.59 12.21 2.92
C TRP A 398 -7.08 11.08 2.02
N GLU A 399 -5.76 10.83 2.05
CA GLU A 399 -5.06 10.03 1.04
C GLU A 399 -5.33 10.52 -0.40
N ASP A 400 -5.95 9.68 -1.23
CA ASP A 400 -6.41 9.97 -2.59
C ASP A 400 -7.95 10.10 -2.68
N GLN A 401 -8.63 10.22 -1.54
CA GLN A 401 -10.08 10.35 -1.48
C GLN A 401 -10.51 11.82 -1.34
N ILE A 402 -11.46 12.24 -2.17
CA ILE A 402 -12.02 13.59 -2.11
C ILE A 402 -13.04 13.69 -0.97
N VAL A 403 -12.67 14.45 0.07
CA VAL A 403 -13.53 14.77 1.21
C VAL A 403 -14.47 15.92 0.86
N ALA A 404 -13.93 16.99 0.25
CA ALA A 404 -14.70 18.15 -0.17
C ALA A 404 -14.06 18.91 -1.34
N MET A 405 -14.88 19.61 -2.12
CA MET A 405 -14.45 20.53 -3.16
C MET A 405 -15.31 21.79 -3.14
N GLY A 406 -14.70 22.97 -3.32
CA GLY A 406 -15.40 24.24 -3.24
C GLY A 406 -14.53 25.45 -3.57
N GLY A 407 -14.80 26.58 -2.91
CA GLY A 407 -13.89 27.74 -2.94
C GLY A 407 -12.55 27.41 -2.29
N ALA A 408 -11.55 28.26 -2.47
CA ALA A 408 -10.19 28.02 -1.95
C ALA A 408 -10.17 27.73 -0.44
N GLU A 409 -11.08 28.34 0.34
CA GLU A 409 -11.23 28.11 1.78
C GLU A 409 -11.47 26.65 2.15
N THR A 410 -12.00 25.83 1.23
CA THR A 410 -12.22 24.40 1.43
C THR A 410 -10.93 23.67 1.80
N ALA A 411 -9.79 24.11 1.27
CA ALA A 411 -8.49 23.52 1.56
C ALA A 411 -7.96 23.87 2.96
N ILE A 412 -8.42 24.97 3.57
CA ILE A 412 -7.85 25.52 4.82
C ILE A 412 -8.76 25.24 6.04
N LEU A 413 -10.06 25.10 5.85
CA LEU A 413 -11.00 24.96 6.96
C LEU A 413 -10.89 23.59 7.67
N SER A 414 -10.18 23.53 8.80
CA SER A 414 -10.03 22.34 9.65
C SER A 414 -11.37 21.72 10.08
N SER A 415 -12.44 22.52 10.16
CA SER A 415 -13.80 22.03 10.41
C SER A 415 -14.30 20.98 9.41
N ILE A 416 -13.80 20.99 8.17
CA ILE A 416 -14.12 19.99 7.15
C ILE A 416 -13.45 18.66 7.49
N ALA A 417 -12.15 18.69 7.77
CA ALA A 417 -11.38 17.51 8.19
C ALA A 417 -11.96 16.89 9.47
N ARG A 418 -12.27 17.71 10.50
CA ARG A 418 -12.88 17.24 11.75
C ARG A 418 -14.22 16.55 11.53
N LYS A 419 -15.09 17.12 10.69
CA LYS A 419 -16.41 16.55 10.41
C LYS A 419 -16.30 15.18 9.73
N ASP A 420 -15.37 15.04 8.80
CA ASP A 420 -15.13 13.76 8.13
C ASP A 420 -14.53 12.74 9.11
N LEU A 421 -13.53 13.15 9.91
CA LEU A 421 -12.94 12.32 10.95
C LEU A 421 -13.97 11.81 11.97
N ASP A 422 -14.90 12.65 12.41
CA ASP A 422 -15.99 12.26 13.31
C ASP A 422 -16.96 11.25 12.64
N ALA A 423 -17.21 11.40 11.35
CA ALA A 423 -18.03 10.46 10.58
C ALA A 423 -17.34 9.11 10.42
N GLN A 424 -16.04 9.09 10.12
CA GLN A 424 -15.21 7.89 10.08
C GLN A 424 -15.26 7.17 11.44
N ARG A 425 -14.99 7.89 12.54
CA ARG A 425 -15.08 7.35 13.91
C ARG A 425 -16.46 6.80 14.27
N SER A 426 -17.53 7.47 13.84
CA SER A 426 -18.90 7.06 14.13
C SER A 426 -19.33 5.83 13.31
N ALA A 427 -18.87 5.72 12.06
CA ALA A 427 -19.06 4.50 11.27
C ALA A 427 -18.28 3.30 11.85
N PHE A 428 -17.22 3.57 12.61
CA PHE A 428 -16.35 2.60 13.26
C PHE A 428 -16.74 2.24 14.70
N GLN A 429 -17.64 2.98 15.37
CA GLN A 429 -18.25 2.49 16.61
C GLN A 429 -19.34 1.49 16.24
N PRO A 430 -19.18 0.17 16.50
CA PRO A 430 -20.32 -0.73 16.42
C PRO A 430 -21.37 -0.21 17.41
N HIS A 431 -22.63 -0.17 16.99
CA HIS A 431 -23.76 0.05 17.88
C HIS A 431 -23.62 -0.84 19.12
N THR A 432 -23.08 -0.30 20.20
CA THR A 432 -23.32 -0.77 21.56
C THR A 432 -24.67 -0.24 21.98
N GLU A 433 -25.73 -0.72 21.32
CA GLU A 433 -27.10 -0.61 21.85
C GLU A 433 -27.52 -1.98 22.39
N GLU A 434 -27.36 -2.07 23.71
CA GLU A 434 -28.27 -2.66 24.69
C GLU A 434 -28.65 -4.15 24.57
N LEU A 435 -28.02 -4.93 25.46
CA LEU A 435 -28.57 -6.16 26.04
C LEU A 435 -29.71 -5.86 27.02
#